data_AF-A0A501WD65-F1
#
_entry.id   AF-A0A501WD65-F1
#
_cell.length_a   1.000
_cell.length_b   1.000
_cell.length_c   1.000
_cell.angle_alpha   90.00
_cell.angle_beta   90.00
_cell.angle_gamma   90.00
#
_symmetry.space_group_name_H-M   'P 1'
#
loop_
_entity.id
_entity.type
_entity.pdbx_description
1 polymer ?
#
loop_
_entity_poly.entity_id
_entity_poly.type
_entity_poly.pdbx_seq_one_letter_code
_entity_poly.pdbx_strand_id
1 'polypeptide(L)'
;MKKFLLLIAVALVVSCSTDEEDCCTIIDTGVSIKYLNGQGENLLEVDGGIDVADINIYHKINNDWVKYFRGNLDYPKGFYTVERENGTYLVVFPSTTIGESGYSETKIEFSETDFDILKTEVQKKNSSEIVTMVWYNDELKWEGNQSERLIEVVK
;
A
#
# COMPACT_ATOMS: atom_id res chain seq x y z
N MET A 1 -19.25 -28.06 54.22
CA MET A 1 -17.93 -27.59 53.74
C MET A 1 -17.41 -28.37 52.53
N LYS A 2 -17.44 -29.72 52.50
CA LYS A 2 -16.97 -30.51 51.33
C LYS A 2 -17.77 -30.32 50.02
N LYS A 3 -19.07 -30.05 50.09
CA LYS A 3 -19.92 -29.81 48.90
C LYS A 3 -19.70 -28.45 48.22
N PHE A 4 -19.11 -27.47 48.93
CA PHE A 4 -18.86 -26.12 48.40
C PHE A 4 -17.56 -26.09 47.56
N LEU A 5 -16.57 -26.91 47.92
CA LEU A 5 -15.35 -27.11 47.13
C LEU A 5 -15.62 -27.70 45.74
N LEU A 6 -16.66 -28.54 45.61
CA LEU A 6 -17.03 -29.13 44.32
C LEU A 6 -17.61 -28.10 43.34
N LEU A 7 -18.29 -27.06 43.85
CA LEU A 7 -18.92 -26.01 43.02
C LEU A 7 -17.87 -25.06 42.40
N ILE A 8 -16.79 -24.78 43.13
CA ILE A 8 -15.69 -23.94 42.68
C ILE A 8 -14.85 -24.64 41.60
N ALA A 9 -14.69 -25.96 41.69
CA ALA A 9 -13.95 -26.74 40.70
C ALA A 9 -14.65 -26.79 39.32
N VAL A 10 -15.98 -26.72 39.29
CA VAL A 10 -16.76 -26.73 38.03
C VAL A 10 -16.78 -25.37 37.33
N ALA A 11 -16.63 -24.26 38.07
CA ALA A 11 -16.56 -22.92 37.48
C ALA A 11 -15.25 -22.65 36.72
N LEU A 12 -14.17 -23.37 37.05
CA LEU A 12 -12.84 -23.18 36.44
C LEU A 12 -12.69 -23.83 35.06
N VAL A 13 -13.58 -24.77 34.68
CA VAL A 13 -13.48 -25.47 33.38
C VAL A 13 -14.25 -24.79 32.24
N VAL A 14 -14.97 -23.70 32.50
CA VAL A 14 -15.76 -22.97 31.48
C VAL A 14 -15.07 -21.69 30.99
N SER A 15 -13.85 -21.39 31.46
CA SER A 15 -13.16 -20.13 31.15
C SER A 15 -12.13 -20.21 30.00
N CYS A 16 -12.09 -21.29 29.23
CA CYS A 16 -11.36 -21.29 27.96
C CYS A 16 -12.27 -20.72 26.86
N SER A 17 -12.34 -19.41 26.74
CA SER A 17 -12.58 -18.80 25.43
C SER A 17 -11.30 -19.00 24.63
N THR A 18 -11.38 -19.73 23.52
CA THR A 18 -10.40 -19.58 22.44
C THR A 18 -10.70 -18.25 21.79
N ASP A 19 -10.29 -17.18 22.44
CA ASP A 19 -10.14 -15.91 21.76
C ASP A 19 -8.98 -16.16 20.78
N GLU A 20 -9.29 -16.32 19.50
CA GLU A 20 -8.28 -16.12 18.46
C GLU A 20 -7.79 -14.70 18.68
N GLU A 21 -6.67 -14.54 19.39
CA GLU A 21 -6.02 -13.25 19.49
C GLU A 21 -5.82 -12.79 18.05
N ASP A 22 -6.49 -11.70 17.68
CA ASP A 22 -6.37 -11.03 16.39
C ASP A 22 -4.96 -10.41 16.38
N CYS A 23 -3.97 -11.30 16.32
CA CYS A 23 -2.58 -10.97 16.51
C CYS A 23 -2.07 -10.48 15.17
N CYS A 24 -1.42 -9.32 15.25
CA CYS A 24 -0.68 -8.68 14.17
C CYS A 24 -1.57 -7.97 13.14
N THR A 25 -1.53 -6.63 13.18
CA THR A 25 -1.96 -5.80 12.06
C THR A 25 -1.00 -6.00 10.89
N ILE A 26 -1.51 -6.42 9.73
CA ILE A 26 -0.73 -6.62 8.50
C ILE A 26 -1.06 -5.50 7.54
N ILE A 27 -0.12 -4.59 7.30
CA ILE A 27 -0.26 -3.53 6.30
C ILE A 27 0.74 -3.80 5.19
N ASP A 28 0.25 -4.32 4.07
CA ASP A 28 1.06 -4.65 2.90
C ASP A 28 0.49 -3.94 1.67
N THR A 29 0.78 -2.65 1.54
CA THR A 29 0.18 -1.78 0.50
C THR A 29 1.18 -1.22 -0.50
N GLY A 30 2.48 -1.24 -0.20
CA GLY A 30 3.52 -0.66 -1.05
C GLY A 30 3.58 -1.24 -2.46
N VAL A 31 3.71 -0.36 -3.46
CA VAL A 31 3.96 -0.72 -4.86
C VAL A 31 5.29 -0.12 -5.29
N SER A 32 6.23 -0.96 -5.73
CA SER A 32 7.55 -0.53 -6.22
C SER A 32 7.48 -0.27 -7.72
N ILE A 33 7.90 0.91 -8.16
CA ILE A 33 7.82 1.35 -9.55
C ILE A 33 9.21 1.77 -10.01
N LYS A 34 9.70 1.19 -11.11
CA LYS A 34 10.85 1.71 -11.85
C LYS A 34 10.36 2.48 -13.07
N TYR A 35 10.82 3.70 -13.21
CA TYR A 35 10.54 4.55 -14.36
C TYR A 35 11.68 4.47 -15.35
N LEU A 36 11.39 4.10 -16.59
CA LEU A 36 12.35 3.97 -17.66
C LEU A 36 12.02 4.99 -18.76
N ASN A 37 13.03 5.56 -19.40
CA ASN A 37 12.83 6.30 -20.64
C ASN A 37 12.71 5.34 -21.85
N GLY A 38 12.50 5.87 -23.06
CA GLY A 38 12.42 5.08 -24.30
C GLY A 38 13.71 4.33 -24.67
N GLN A 39 14.84 4.63 -24.02
CA GLN A 39 16.13 3.97 -24.17
C GLN A 39 16.38 2.89 -23.10
N GLY A 40 15.49 2.76 -22.12
CA GLY A 40 15.62 1.82 -21.01
C GLY A 40 16.47 2.33 -19.84
N GLU A 41 16.79 3.63 -19.79
CA GLU A 41 17.52 4.24 -18.67
C GLU A 41 16.55 4.62 -17.55
N ASN A 42 16.99 4.44 -16.30
CA ASN A 42 16.16 4.71 -15.12
C ASN A 42 16.02 6.21 -14.88
N LEU A 43 14.80 6.74 -15.01
CA LEU A 43 14.48 8.15 -14.84
C LEU A 43 14.73 8.67 -13.42
N LEU A 44 14.86 7.80 -12.41
CA LEU A 44 15.22 8.20 -11.05
C LEU A 44 16.74 8.37 -10.85
N GLU A 45 17.55 8.03 -11.86
CA GLU A 45 19.03 7.99 -11.76
C GLU A 45 19.75 8.86 -12.80
N VAL A 46 19.04 9.36 -13.81
CA VAL A 46 19.63 10.15 -14.91
C VAL A 46 19.42 11.65 -14.72
N ASP A 47 20.41 12.43 -15.17
CA ASP A 47 20.30 13.89 -15.22
C ASP A 47 19.13 14.33 -16.11
N GLY A 48 18.30 15.23 -15.58
CA GLY A 48 17.07 15.66 -16.26
C GLY A 48 15.94 14.63 -16.23
N GLY A 49 16.08 13.56 -15.44
CA GLY A 49 15.01 12.61 -15.12
C GLY A 49 14.01 13.15 -14.10
N ILE A 50 13.38 12.25 -13.36
CA ILE A 50 12.39 12.57 -12.32
C ILE A 50 13.11 13.04 -11.07
N ASP A 51 12.86 14.28 -10.65
CA ASP A 51 13.27 14.77 -9.34
C ASP A 51 12.29 14.29 -8.26
N VAL A 52 12.81 13.50 -7.32
CA VAL A 52 12.05 12.94 -6.19
C VAL A 52 11.46 14.07 -5.30
N ALA A 53 12.09 15.24 -5.25
CA ALA A 53 11.60 16.39 -4.51
C ALA A 53 10.26 16.90 -5.03
N ASP A 54 10.06 16.82 -6.35
CA ASP A 54 8.87 17.34 -7.05
C ASP A 54 7.66 16.39 -6.96
N ILE A 55 7.89 15.10 -6.68
CA ILE A 55 6.83 14.10 -6.61
C ILE A 55 5.82 14.45 -5.51
N ASN A 56 4.54 14.47 -5.85
CA ASN A 56 3.43 14.58 -4.91
C ASN A 56 2.48 13.40 -5.06
N ILE A 57 1.98 12.88 -3.93
CA ILE A 57 0.97 11.83 -3.90
C ILE A 57 -0.37 12.45 -3.53
N TYR A 58 -1.41 12.07 -4.26
CA TYR A 58 -2.79 12.40 -3.91
C TYR A 58 -3.61 11.13 -3.81
N HIS A 59 -4.44 11.03 -2.78
CA HIS A 59 -5.40 9.95 -2.62
C HIS A 59 -6.77 10.43 -3.08
N LYS A 60 -7.48 9.61 -3.83
CA LYS A 60 -8.88 9.90 -4.17
C LYS A 60 -9.75 9.55 -2.97
N ILE A 61 -10.40 10.56 -2.39
CA ILE A 61 -11.26 10.43 -1.20
C ILE A 61 -12.56 11.14 -1.54
N ASN A 62 -13.69 10.42 -1.49
CA ASN A 62 -15.02 10.97 -1.85
C ASN A 62 -15.02 11.68 -3.22
N ASN A 63 -14.38 11.08 -4.23
CA ASN A 63 -14.19 11.61 -5.58
C ASN A 63 -13.30 12.86 -5.72
N ASP A 64 -12.73 13.38 -4.64
CA ASP A 64 -11.78 14.48 -4.67
C ASP A 64 -10.33 13.99 -4.54
N TRP A 65 -9.41 14.65 -5.26
CA TRP A 65 -7.97 14.40 -5.12
C TRP A 65 -7.43 15.18 -3.93
N VAL A 66 -7.07 14.46 -2.86
CA VAL A 66 -6.53 15.05 -1.63
C VAL A 66 -5.04 14.80 -1.56
N LYS A 67 -4.23 15.86 -1.50
CA LYS A 67 -2.78 15.74 -1.34
C LYS A 67 -2.46 14.98 -0.05
N TYR A 68 -1.72 13.89 -0.18
CA TYR A 68 -1.33 13.09 0.97
C TYR A 68 -0.14 13.74 1.68
N PHE A 69 -0.33 14.02 2.97
CA PHE A 69 0.76 14.40 3.85
C PHE A 69 0.45 13.98 5.30
N ARG A 70 1.38 13.28 5.93
CA ARG A 70 1.31 12.84 7.33
C ARG A 70 2.66 13.01 8.01
N GLY A 71 2.93 14.21 8.54
CA GLY A 71 4.23 14.59 9.10
C GLY A 71 4.73 13.76 10.29
N ASN A 72 3.86 12.92 10.88
CA ASN A 72 4.19 12.03 11.98
C ASN A 72 4.57 10.60 11.55
N LEU A 73 4.63 10.31 10.24
CA LEU A 73 5.05 9.02 9.69
C LEU A 73 6.49 9.09 9.17
N ASP A 74 7.14 7.93 9.05
CA ASP A 74 8.50 7.82 8.50
C ASP A 74 8.59 8.34 7.06
N TYR A 75 7.50 8.17 6.28
CA TYR A 75 7.38 8.64 4.91
C TYR A 75 6.18 9.58 4.73
N PRO A 76 6.29 10.85 5.17
CA PRO A 76 5.16 11.78 5.23
C PRO A 76 4.46 12.04 3.89
N LYS A 77 5.21 11.98 2.78
CA LYS A 77 4.68 12.20 1.41
C LYS A 77 4.02 10.96 0.81
N GLY A 78 3.97 9.83 1.53
CA GLY A 78 3.33 8.60 1.06
C GLY A 78 4.15 7.80 0.04
N PHE A 79 5.45 8.08 -0.05
CA PHE A 79 6.39 7.30 -0.86
C PHE A 79 7.81 7.41 -0.30
N TYR A 80 8.69 6.53 -0.77
CA TYR A 80 10.14 6.64 -0.61
C TYR A 80 10.85 6.02 -1.82
N THR A 81 12.16 6.24 -1.94
CA THR A 81 13.00 5.57 -2.94
C THR A 81 13.84 4.49 -2.30
N VAL A 82 14.07 3.39 -3.02
CA VAL A 82 14.94 2.29 -2.59
C VAL A 82 15.84 1.85 -3.73
N GLU A 83 17.13 1.72 -3.46
CA GLU A 83 18.11 1.15 -4.38
C GLU A 83 18.08 -0.38 -4.27
N ARG A 84 18.13 -1.07 -5.41
CA ARG A 84 18.19 -2.53 -5.53
C ARG A 84 19.23 -2.91 -6.57
N GLU A 85 19.51 -4.21 -6.75
CA GLU A 85 20.50 -4.70 -7.72
C GLU A 85 20.27 -4.18 -9.15
N ASN A 86 19.02 -3.97 -9.54
CA ASN A 86 18.64 -3.53 -10.89
C ASN A 86 18.27 -2.03 -10.97
N GLY A 87 18.69 -1.22 -10.00
CA GLY A 87 18.47 0.23 -9.97
C GLY A 87 17.49 0.70 -8.89
N THR A 88 17.18 1.99 -8.93
CA THR A 88 16.34 2.72 -7.99
C THR A 88 14.86 2.58 -8.32
N TYR A 89 14.05 2.37 -7.29
CA TYR A 89 12.60 2.23 -7.38
C TYR A 89 11.91 3.28 -6.50
N LEU A 90 10.78 3.81 -6.98
CA LEU A 90 9.84 4.57 -6.18
C LEU A 90 8.85 3.60 -5.54
N VAL A 91 8.84 3.50 -4.21
CA VAL A 91 7.84 2.74 -3.47
C VAL A 91 6.72 3.69 -3.05
N VAL A 92 5.54 3.50 -3.63
CA VAL A 92 4.34 4.31 -3.37
C VAL A 92 3.43 3.56 -2.40
N PHE A 93 2.94 4.26 -1.38
CA PHE A 93 1.85 3.78 -0.53
C PHE A 93 0.51 4.28 -1.09
N PRO A 94 -0.25 3.43 -1.82
CA PRO A 94 -1.51 3.84 -2.40
C PRO A 94 -2.53 4.16 -1.31
N SER A 95 -3.55 4.93 -1.70
CA SER A 95 -4.80 5.03 -0.94
C SER A 95 -5.32 3.65 -0.60
N THR A 96 -5.92 3.51 0.58
CA THR A 96 -6.73 2.33 0.92
C THR A 96 -8.20 2.69 1.06
N THR A 97 -8.58 3.91 0.66
CA THR A 97 -9.98 4.34 0.57
C THR A 97 -10.57 3.81 -0.73
N ILE A 98 -11.55 2.92 -0.62
CA ILE A 98 -12.25 2.34 -1.76
C ILE A 98 -13.31 3.32 -2.26
N GLY A 99 -13.24 3.69 -3.53
CA GLY A 99 -14.23 4.53 -4.20
C GLY A 99 -15.46 3.73 -4.68
N GLU A 100 -16.39 4.41 -5.35
CA GLU A 100 -17.64 3.81 -5.84
C GLU A 100 -17.43 2.67 -6.85
N SER A 101 -16.30 2.67 -7.56
CA SER A 101 -15.92 1.64 -8.53
C SER A 101 -15.46 0.32 -7.87
N GLY A 102 -15.33 0.27 -6.54
CA GLY A 102 -14.78 -0.87 -5.82
C GLY A 102 -13.25 -0.90 -5.75
N TYR A 103 -12.58 0.12 -6.28
CA TYR A 103 -11.12 0.25 -6.27
C TYR A 103 -10.67 1.52 -5.54
N SER A 104 -9.43 1.53 -5.05
CA SER A 104 -8.78 2.76 -4.61
C SER A 104 -8.04 3.40 -5.78
N GLU A 105 -7.86 4.73 -5.71
CA GLU A 105 -7.08 5.47 -6.71
C GLU A 105 -6.08 6.41 -6.03
N THR A 106 -4.86 6.42 -6.57
CA THR A 106 -3.73 7.24 -6.13
C THR A 106 -3.15 7.93 -7.34
N LYS A 107 -2.99 9.26 -7.27
CA LYS A 107 -2.29 10.03 -8.28
C LYS A 107 -0.85 10.23 -7.85
N ILE A 108 0.08 9.95 -8.76
CA ILE A 108 1.50 10.24 -8.63
C ILE A 108 1.77 11.41 -9.56
N GLU A 109 1.97 12.61 -9.00
CA GLU A 109 2.21 13.84 -9.74
C GLU A 109 3.70 14.14 -9.78
N PHE A 110 4.27 14.34 -10.97
CA PHE A 110 5.66 14.73 -11.19
C PHE A 110 5.78 16.23 -11.50
N SER A 111 4.74 16.82 -12.11
CA SER A 111 4.58 18.26 -12.32
C SER A 111 3.10 18.62 -12.48
N GLU A 112 2.78 19.91 -12.64
CA GLU A 112 1.39 20.36 -12.85
C GLU A 112 0.70 19.71 -14.07
N THR A 113 1.47 19.30 -15.08
CA THR A 113 0.95 18.72 -16.32
C THR A 113 1.31 17.26 -16.53
N ASP A 114 2.11 16.67 -15.62
CA ASP A 114 2.58 15.29 -15.72
C ASP A 114 2.26 14.52 -14.44
N PHE A 115 1.37 13.55 -14.57
CA PHE A 115 0.96 12.68 -13.50
C PHE A 115 0.48 11.33 -14.05
N ASP A 116 0.51 10.33 -13.20
CA ASP A 116 0.00 9.00 -13.48
C ASP A 116 -1.00 8.56 -12.40
N ILE A 117 -1.88 7.62 -12.75
CA ILE A 117 -2.90 7.07 -11.86
C ILE A 117 -2.59 5.61 -11.55
N LEU A 118 -2.39 5.33 -10.26
CA LEU A 118 -2.28 4.01 -9.69
C LEU A 118 -3.65 3.63 -9.09
N LYS A 119 -4.32 2.69 -9.74
CA LYS A 119 -5.59 2.11 -9.26
C LYS A 119 -5.29 0.77 -8.60
N THR A 120 -5.87 0.48 -7.44
CA THR A 120 -5.60 -0.76 -6.71
C THR A 120 -6.86 -1.41 -6.18
N GLU A 121 -6.86 -2.75 -6.18
CA GLU A 121 -7.77 -3.53 -5.36
C GLU A 121 -7.12 -3.71 -3.98
N VAL A 122 -7.84 -3.38 -2.91
CA VAL A 122 -7.34 -3.51 -1.54
C VAL A 122 -8.25 -4.47 -0.78
N GLN A 123 -7.70 -5.62 -0.40
CA GLN A 123 -8.35 -6.54 0.51
C GLN A 123 -8.20 -6.03 1.93
N LYS A 124 -9.34 -5.83 2.61
CA LYS A 124 -9.40 -5.53 4.04
C LYS A 124 -10.07 -6.69 4.77
N LYS A 125 -9.35 -7.36 5.66
CA LYS A 125 -9.87 -8.48 6.47
C LYS A 125 -9.28 -8.40 7.88
N ASN A 126 -10.12 -8.45 8.90
CA ASN A 126 -9.71 -8.27 10.30
C ASN A 126 -8.83 -7.00 10.44
N SER A 127 -7.61 -7.16 10.94
CA SER A 127 -6.59 -6.12 11.10
C SER A 127 -5.61 -6.02 9.90
N SER A 128 -5.96 -6.58 8.73
CA SER A 128 -5.11 -6.56 7.54
C SER A 128 -5.63 -5.62 6.43
N GLU A 129 -4.69 -4.91 5.79
CA GLU A 129 -4.90 -4.16 4.55
C GLU A 129 -3.82 -4.56 3.53
N ILE A 130 -4.22 -5.22 2.44
CA ILE A 130 -3.30 -5.80 1.45
C ILE A 130 -3.76 -5.40 0.05
N VAL A 131 -2.87 -4.89 -0.80
CA VAL A 131 -3.21 -4.68 -2.22
C VAL A 131 -3.09 -6.01 -2.96
N THR A 132 -4.15 -6.40 -3.65
CA THR A 132 -4.27 -7.67 -4.38
C THR A 132 -4.17 -7.49 -5.89
N MET A 133 -4.39 -6.28 -6.41
CA MET A 133 -4.22 -5.97 -7.83
C MET A 133 -3.77 -4.53 -8.02
N VAL A 134 -2.97 -4.28 -9.07
CA VAL A 134 -2.44 -2.97 -9.42
C VAL A 134 -2.65 -2.70 -10.91
N TRP A 135 -3.35 -1.61 -11.20
CA TRP A 135 -3.43 -1.01 -12.53
C TRP A 135 -2.68 0.31 -12.55
N TYR A 136 -1.88 0.52 -13.59
CA TYR A 136 -1.16 1.75 -13.84
C TYR A 136 -1.68 2.37 -15.13
N ASN A 137 -2.25 3.58 -15.07
CA ASN A 137 -2.91 4.24 -16.19
C ASN A 137 -3.88 3.31 -16.94
N ASP A 138 -4.74 2.64 -16.17
CA ASP A 138 -5.75 1.66 -16.62
C ASP A 138 -5.21 0.34 -17.20
N GLU A 139 -3.90 0.12 -17.24
CA GLU A 139 -3.31 -1.17 -17.63
C GLU A 139 -3.02 -2.03 -16.39
N LEU A 140 -3.46 -3.30 -16.38
CA LEU A 140 -3.14 -4.24 -15.31
C LEU A 140 -1.64 -4.55 -15.34
N LYS A 141 -0.91 -4.20 -14.28
CA LYS A 141 0.54 -4.43 -14.17
C LYS A 141 0.92 -5.52 -13.19
N TRP A 142 0.07 -5.78 -12.19
CA TRP A 142 0.34 -6.80 -11.19
C TRP A 142 -0.96 -7.36 -10.61
N GLU A 143 -0.97 -8.66 -10.35
CA GLU A 143 -2.04 -9.40 -9.68
C GLU A 143 -1.42 -10.33 -8.62
N GLY A 144 -2.12 -10.47 -7.50
CA GLY A 144 -1.71 -11.32 -6.39
C GLY A 144 -1.32 -12.73 -6.80
N ASN A 145 -0.39 -13.32 -6.04
CA ASN A 145 0.20 -14.66 -6.24
C ASN A 145 1.25 -14.78 -7.35
N GLN A 146 1.63 -13.68 -8.03
CA GLN A 146 2.58 -13.74 -9.14
C GLN A 146 4.03 -13.42 -8.74
N SER A 147 4.28 -12.43 -7.86
CA SER A 147 5.61 -12.04 -7.33
C SER A 147 5.49 -10.83 -6.39
N GLU A 148 6.62 -10.24 -5.95
CA GLU A 148 6.64 -8.92 -5.32
C GLU A 148 5.93 -7.87 -6.20
N ARG A 149 5.26 -6.88 -5.59
CA ARG A 149 4.60 -5.75 -6.29
C ARG A 149 5.62 -4.78 -6.86
N LEU A 150 6.32 -5.22 -7.90
CA LEU A 150 7.32 -4.48 -8.63
C LEU A 150 6.88 -4.36 -10.09
N ILE A 151 6.76 -3.13 -10.57
CA ILE A 151 6.37 -2.82 -11.95
C ILE A 151 7.41 -1.92 -12.61
N GLU A 152 7.61 -2.09 -13.91
CA GLU A 152 8.41 -1.19 -14.73
C GLU A 152 7.48 -0.42 -15.67
N VAL A 153 7.71 0.89 -15.77
CA VAL A 153 6.90 1.82 -16.55
C VAL A 153 7.81 2.59 -17.48
N VAL A 154 7.53 2.57 -18.78
CA VAL A 154 8.19 3.43 -19.76
C VAL A 154 7.45 4.75 -19.83
N LYS A 155 8.15 5.87 -19.60
CA LYS A 155 7.62 7.24 -19.58
C LYS A 155 8.30 8.11 -20.64
#